data_AF-A0A820HMP5-F1
#
_entry.id   AF-A0A820HMP5-F1
#
_cell.length_a   1.000
_cell.length_b   1.000
_cell.length_c   1.000
_cell.angle_alpha   90.00
_cell.angle_beta   90.00
_cell.angle_gamma   90.00
#
_symmetry.space_group_name_H-M   'P 1'
#
loop_
_entity.id
_entity.type
_entity.pdbx_description
1 polymer ?
#
loop_
_entity_poly.entity_id
_entity_poly.type
_entity_poly.pdbx_seq_one_letter_code
_entity_poly.pdbx_strand_id
1 'polypeptide(L)'
;IKETCRTCGEQVDDMKNHTCSKIEKCIHCDQNHKSSSLKCPVVKSVHAELTRKILQLNNHSTPDTNLMNKNIIFNSTNFPPSPPPKSSTLSINPMMVKLDELINKLSEVKNHLTNLEANHDKFEQFILEKNCNDEIVTKKINDISNNHMDLKKNGVQQSLYIDRHENLFCKLLISMFEDLFSFIVAQNCDKRGNPLDADLKCKLNRYLVQMKKAI
;
A
#
# COMPACT_ATOMS: atom_id res chain seq x y z
N ILE A 1 15.91 -1.50 -23.42
CA ILE A 1 15.25 -0.39 -22.69
C ILE A 1 14.33 0.24 -23.72
N LYS A 2 13.01 0.15 -23.55
CA LYS A 2 12.05 0.72 -24.51
C LYS A 2 12.05 2.24 -24.35
N GLU A 3 12.43 2.96 -25.38
CA GLU A 3 12.51 4.42 -25.36
C GLU A 3 11.25 5.03 -26.00
N THR A 4 10.68 6.03 -25.35
CA THR A 4 9.45 6.68 -25.82
C THR A 4 9.78 7.85 -26.75
N CYS A 5 9.23 7.83 -27.97
CA CYS A 5 9.45 8.90 -28.93
C CYS A 5 8.77 10.19 -28.46
N ARG A 6 9.56 11.27 -28.29
CA ARG A 6 9.09 12.56 -27.76
C ARG A 6 8.05 13.27 -28.62
N THR A 7 7.89 12.89 -29.89
CA THR A 7 6.99 13.57 -30.85
C THR A 7 5.71 12.81 -31.15
N CYS A 8 5.69 11.48 -31.01
CA CYS A 8 4.49 10.66 -31.29
C CYS A 8 4.00 9.86 -30.07
N GLY A 9 4.78 9.79 -29.00
CA GLY A 9 4.40 9.08 -27.77
C GLY A 9 4.51 7.55 -27.83
N GLU A 10 4.93 6.97 -28.95
CA GLU A 10 5.08 5.52 -29.10
C GLU A 10 6.34 5.00 -28.38
N GLN A 11 6.21 3.85 -27.72
CA GLN A 11 7.35 3.11 -27.15
C GLN A 11 8.04 2.31 -28.25
N VAL A 12 9.31 2.60 -28.49
CA VAL A 12 10.09 1.96 -29.56
C VAL A 12 11.36 1.34 -28.96
N ASP A 13 11.73 0.15 -29.44
CA ASP A 13 12.94 -0.55 -29.00
C ASP A 13 14.23 0.04 -29.60
N ASP A 14 14.16 0.75 -30.74
CA ASP A 14 15.31 1.37 -31.40
C ASP A 14 14.95 2.75 -32.01
N MET A 15 15.49 3.82 -31.42
CA MET A 15 15.15 5.21 -31.80
C MET A 15 15.64 5.61 -33.21
N LYS A 16 16.62 4.89 -33.79
CA LYS A 16 17.22 5.20 -35.10
C LYS A 16 16.39 4.76 -36.31
N ASN A 17 15.48 3.77 -36.15
CA ASN A 17 14.64 3.25 -37.23
C ASN A 17 13.18 3.72 -37.15
N HIS A 18 12.85 4.60 -36.19
CA HIS A 18 11.48 5.06 -36.00
C HIS A 18 11.09 6.12 -37.05
N THR A 19 10.16 5.75 -37.94
CA THR A 19 9.52 6.69 -38.87
C THR A 19 8.46 7.50 -38.12
N CYS A 20 8.85 8.65 -37.56
CA CYS A 20 7.98 9.47 -36.73
C CYS A 20 6.82 10.08 -37.53
N SER A 21 5.60 9.63 -37.25
CA SER A 21 4.37 10.08 -37.92
C SER A 21 3.93 11.51 -37.54
N LYS A 22 4.68 12.25 -36.69
CA LYS A 22 4.40 13.65 -36.24
C LYS A 22 3.00 13.92 -35.65
N ILE A 23 2.20 12.89 -35.39
CA ILE A 23 0.86 13.01 -34.81
C ILE A 23 0.96 12.61 -33.34
N GLU A 24 0.71 13.57 -32.45
CA GLU A 24 0.61 13.30 -31.00
C GLU A 24 -0.59 12.40 -30.74
N LYS A 25 -0.32 11.17 -30.27
CA LYS A 25 -1.36 10.26 -29.76
C LYS A 25 -1.65 10.60 -28.31
N CYS A 26 -2.93 10.57 -27.94
CA CYS A 26 -3.37 10.83 -26.58
C CYS A 26 -2.91 9.72 -25.65
N ILE A 27 -2.20 10.08 -24.57
CA ILE A 27 -1.71 9.14 -23.55
C ILE A 27 -2.80 8.33 -22.83
N HIS A 28 -4.07 8.72 -22.97
CA HIS A 28 -5.19 8.10 -22.25
C HIS A 28 -6.04 7.16 -23.12
N CYS A 29 -5.97 7.27 -24.45
CA CYS A 29 -6.80 6.47 -25.35
C CYS A 29 -6.09 6.10 -26.67
N ASP A 30 -4.81 6.43 -26.81
CA ASP A 30 -3.95 6.17 -27.98
C ASP A 30 -4.50 6.70 -29.33
N GLN A 31 -5.51 7.58 -29.28
CA GLN A 31 -6.11 8.20 -30.46
C GLN A 31 -5.42 9.51 -30.84
N ASN A 32 -5.62 9.94 -32.09
CA ASN A 32 -5.00 11.12 -32.68
C ASN A 32 -5.65 12.42 -32.19
N HIS A 33 -5.36 12.82 -30.94
CA HIS A 33 -5.69 14.14 -30.40
C HIS A 33 -4.81 14.46 -29.20
N LYS A 34 -4.75 15.74 -28.83
CA LYS A 34 -4.05 16.18 -27.61
C LYS A 34 -4.65 15.53 -26.36
N SER A 35 -3.80 15.23 -25.38
CA SER A 35 -4.19 14.58 -24.13
C SER A 35 -5.14 15.39 -23.25
N SER A 36 -5.28 16.69 -23.48
CA SER A 36 -6.24 17.58 -22.81
C SER A 36 -7.53 17.84 -23.62
N SER A 37 -7.67 17.24 -24.80
CA SER A 37 -8.82 17.50 -25.68
C SER A 37 -10.08 16.79 -25.20
N LEU A 38 -11.23 17.46 -25.29
CA LEU A 38 -12.58 16.89 -25.08
C LEU A 38 -12.94 15.78 -26.09
N LYS A 39 -12.11 15.56 -27.11
CA LYS A 39 -12.19 14.40 -28.01
C LYS A 39 -11.75 13.11 -27.32
N CYS A 40 -10.99 13.20 -26.23
CA CYS A 40 -10.62 12.06 -25.40
C CYS A 40 -11.83 11.57 -24.59
N PRO A 41 -12.24 10.30 -24.71
CA PRO A 41 -13.33 9.74 -23.90
C PRO A 41 -13.07 9.87 -22.39
N VAL A 42 -11.81 9.71 -21.98
CA VAL A 42 -11.38 9.77 -20.57
C VAL A 42 -11.44 11.19 -20.03
N VAL A 43 -10.93 12.18 -20.76
CA VAL A 43 -11.02 13.59 -20.34
C VAL A 43 -12.47 14.05 -20.31
N LYS A 44 -13.27 13.63 -21.30
CA LYS A 44 -14.70 13.94 -21.37
C LYS A 44 -15.47 13.36 -20.19
N SER A 45 -15.20 12.12 -19.78
CA SER A 45 -15.84 11.51 -18.61
C SER A 45 -15.44 12.21 -17.32
N VAL A 46 -14.15 12.55 -17.14
CA VAL A 46 -13.67 13.29 -15.97
C VAL A 46 -14.31 14.69 -15.89
N HIS A 47 -14.40 15.40 -17.01
CA HIS A 47 -15.06 16.71 -17.04
C HIS A 47 -16.56 16.60 -16.72
N ALA A 48 -17.25 15.60 -17.26
CA ALA A 48 -18.66 15.35 -16.96
C ALA A 48 -18.89 14.94 -15.49
N GLU A 49 -17.96 14.20 -14.89
CA GLU A 49 -17.96 13.84 -13.47
C GLU A 49 -17.81 15.10 -12.58
N LEU A 50 -16.86 15.96 -12.92
CA LEU A 50 -16.62 17.24 -12.25
C LEU A 50 -17.85 18.15 -12.34
N THR A 51 -18.44 18.29 -13.53
CA THR A 51 -19.67 19.08 -13.72
C THR A 51 -20.83 18.48 -12.93
N ARG A 52 -20.98 17.14 -12.88
CA ARG A 52 -22.00 16.48 -12.04
C ARG A 52 -21.80 16.77 -10.56
N LYS A 53 -20.57 16.69 -10.06
CA LYS A 53 -20.26 17.01 -8.65
C LYS A 53 -20.57 18.46 -8.31
N ILE A 54 -20.20 19.42 -9.18
CA ILE A 54 -20.50 20.84 -8.98
C ILE A 54 -22.03 21.08 -8.95
N LEU A 55 -22.78 20.46 -9.85
CA LEU A 55 -24.24 20.59 -9.89
C LEU A 55 -24.92 19.92 -8.68
N GLN A 56 -24.38 18.81 -8.17
CA GLN A 56 -24.89 18.13 -6.97
C GLN A 56 -24.59 18.92 -5.68
N LEU A 57 -23.47 19.63 -5.61
CA LEU A 57 -23.11 20.52 -4.50
C LEU A 57 -24.11 21.68 -4.32
N ASN A 58 -24.69 22.19 -5.41
CA ASN A 58 -25.72 23.24 -5.34
C ASN A 58 -27.11 22.73 -4.92
N ASN A 59 -27.33 21.40 -4.89
CA ASN A 59 -28.63 20.79 -4.59
C ASN A 59 -28.73 20.20 -3.17
N HIS A 60 -27.69 20.29 -2.34
CA HIS A 60 -27.71 19.80 -0.95
C HIS A 60 -28.13 20.88 0.06
N SER A 61 -29.28 21.51 -0.19
CA SER A 61 -30.13 22.04 0.88
C SER A 61 -31.30 21.06 1.05
N THR A 62 -31.64 20.76 2.30
CA THR A 62 -32.59 19.74 2.77
C THR A 62 -34.01 19.81 2.14
N PRO A 63 -34.80 18.72 2.27
CA PRO A 63 -35.78 18.28 1.28
C PRO A 63 -37.20 18.74 1.59
N ASP A 64 -37.86 19.35 0.62
CA ASP A 64 -39.33 19.36 0.57
C ASP A 64 -39.80 18.56 -0.65
N THR A 65 -40.27 17.36 -0.34
CA THR A 65 -41.21 16.60 -1.17
C THR A 65 -42.41 17.49 -1.49
N ASN A 66 -42.45 18.07 -2.69
CA ASN A 66 -43.63 18.31 -3.52
C ASN A 66 -43.29 19.26 -4.68
N LEU A 67 -42.84 18.73 -5.83
CA LEU A 67 -43.26 19.25 -7.14
C LEU A 67 -42.93 18.28 -8.27
N MET A 68 -43.66 17.17 -8.30
CA MET A 68 -43.92 16.50 -9.57
C MET A 68 -44.95 17.38 -10.32
N ASN A 69 -44.75 17.53 -11.63
CA ASN A 69 -45.51 18.34 -12.60
C ASN A 69 -45.20 19.85 -12.66
N LYS A 70 -44.45 20.23 -13.71
CA LYS A 70 -45.09 20.81 -14.90
C LYS A 70 -44.12 20.84 -16.08
N ASN A 71 -44.55 20.23 -17.18
CA ASN A 71 -43.98 20.40 -18.51
C ASN A 71 -43.84 21.89 -18.84
N ILE A 72 -42.62 22.34 -19.14
CA ILE A 72 -42.37 23.70 -19.63
C ILE A 72 -42.68 23.72 -21.12
N ILE A 73 -43.87 24.20 -21.46
CA ILE A 73 -44.26 24.63 -22.81
C ILE A 73 -43.81 26.10 -22.95
N PHE A 74 -42.99 26.41 -23.94
CA PHE A 74 -42.64 27.79 -24.29
C PHE A 74 -43.79 28.42 -25.09
N ASN A 75 -44.34 29.54 -24.60
CA ASN A 75 -45.36 30.33 -25.28
C ASN A 75 -44.79 31.71 -25.64
N SER A 76 -44.77 32.05 -26.93
CA SER A 76 -44.01 33.18 -27.51
C SER A 76 -44.74 34.53 -27.57
N THR A 77 -45.73 34.80 -26.71
CA THR A 77 -46.58 36.01 -26.83
C THR A 77 -46.54 37.01 -25.68
N ASN A 78 -45.63 36.88 -24.70
CA ASN A 78 -45.50 37.86 -23.62
C ASN A 78 -44.24 38.73 -23.78
N PHE A 79 -44.29 39.71 -24.69
CA PHE A 79 -43.41 40.88 -24.59
C PHE A 79 -44.05 41.91 -23.63
N PRO A 80 -43.32 42.41 -22.62
CA PRO A 80 -43.83 43.43 -21.72
C PRO A 80 -43.91 44.81 -22.42
N PRO A 81 -44.88 45.67 -22.11
CA PRO A 81 -44.94 47.03 -22.65
C PRO A 81 -43.75 47.86 -22.14
N SER A 82 -43.30 48.81 -22.97
CA SER A 82 -42.31 49.85 -22.62
C SER A 82 -42.66 50.56 -21.31
N PRO A 83 -41.69 50.78 -20.39
CA PRO A 83 -41.96 51.41 -19.10
C PRO A 83 -42.18 52.94 -19.23
N PRO A 84 -43.12 53.53 -18.44
CA PRO A 84 -43.30 54.97 -18.38
C PRO A 84 -42.12 55.68 -17.67
N PRO A 85 -41.98 57.01 -17.81
CA PRO A 85 -40.80 57.73 -17.31
C PRO A 85 -40.73 57.62 -15.79
N LYS A 86 -39.57 57.16 -15.29
CA LYS A 86 -39.32 56.96 -13.87
C LYS A 86 -39.32 58.31 -13.14
N SER A 87 -40.22 58.47 -12.19
CA SER A 87 -40.11 59.48 -11.14
C SER A 87 -38.83 59.25 -10.34
N SER A 88 -38.09 60.33 -10.10
CA SER A 88 -36.85 60.41 -9.34
C SER A 88 -36.86 59.55 -8.07
N THR A 89 -36.32 58.35 -8.18
CA THR A 89 -35.89 57.53 -7.05
C THR A 89 -34.40 57.80 -6.88
N LEU A 90 -33.95 58.03 -5.64
CA LEU A 90 -32.56 58.33 -5.31
C LEU A 90 -31.62 57.41 -6.10
N SER A 91 -30.78 58.03 -6.93
CA SER A 91 -29.72 57.37 -7.67
C SER A 91 -28.72 56.76 -6.68
N ILE A 92 -28.92 55.50 -6.30
CA ILE A 92 -27.83 54.69 -5.76
C ILE A 92 -26.81 54.59 -6.88
N ASN A 93 -25.70 55.30 -6.71
CA ASN A 93 -24.70 55.48 -7.74
C ASN A 93 -24.14 54.08 -8.10
N PRO A 94 -24.28 53.59 -9.35
CA PRO A 94 -23.86 52.22 -9.72
C PRO A 94 -22.36 51.98 -9.52
N MET A 95 -21.59 53.06 -9.38
CA MET A 95 -20.18 53.05 -9.01
C MET A 95 -19.94 52.64 -7.54
N MET A 96 -20.83 53.04 -6.61
CA MET A 96 -20.74 52.64 -5.20
C MET A 96 -21.02 51.15 -5.01
N VAL A 97 -22.01 50.61 -5.73
CA VAL A 97 -22.33 49.17 -5.68
C VAL A 97 -21.15 48.32 -6.19
N LYS A 98 -20.49 48.75 -7.27
CA LYS A 98 -19.29 48.07 -7.79
C LYS A 98 -18.08 48.17 -6.85
N LEU A 99 -17.96 49.27 -6.12
CA LEU A 99 -16.91 49.45 -5.10
C LEU A 99 -17.14 48.51 -3.91
N ASP A 100 -18.37 48.42 -3.40
CA ASP A 100 -18.71 47.47 -2.33
C ASP A 100 -18.49 46.01 -2.77
N GLU A 101 -18.86 45.69 -4.00
CA GLU A 101 -18.64 44.35 -4.58
C GLU A 101 -17.13 44.02 -4.73
N LEU A 102 -16.32 45.02 -5.08
CA LEU A 102 -14.86 44.89 -5.13
C LEU A 102 -14.26 44.69 -3.74
N ILE A 103 -14.71 45.45 -2.75
CA ILE A 103 -14.28 45.34 -1.34
C ILE A 103 -14.62 43.95 -0.79
N ASN A 104 -15.81 43.43 -1.10
CA ASN A 104 -16.21 42.09 -0.69
C ASN A 104 -15.33 41.01 -1.33
N LYS A 105 -15.05 41.11 -2.64
CA LYS A 105 -14.13 40.17 -3.31
C LYS A 105 -12.70 40.25 -2.77
N LEU A 106 -12.21 41.44 -2.44
CA LEU A 106 -10.89 41.61 -1.83
C LEU A 106 -10.82 41.01 -0.42
N SER A 107 -11.88 41.15 0.37
CA SER A 107 -12.00 40.47 1.67
C SER A 107 -12.04 38.96 1.52
N GLU A 108 -12.74 38.44 0.52
CA GLU A 108 -12.82 37.00 0.24
C GLU A 108 -11.45 36.44 -0.18
N VAL A 109 -10.73 37.15 -1.06
CA VAL A 109 -9.35 36.82 -1.44
C VAL A 109 -8.41 36.86 -0.23
N LYS A 110 -8.53 37.86 0.64
CA LYS A 110 -7.74 37.94 1.88
C LYS A 110 -8.00 36.73 2.78
N ASN A 111 -9.26 36.35 2.98
CA ASN A 111 -9.62 35.19 3.79
C ASN A 111 -9.11 33.87 3.19
N HIS A 112 -9.16 33.74 1.86
CA HIS A 112 -8.56 32.60 1.17
C HIS A 112 -7.04 32.55 1.34
N LEU A 113 -6.35 33.68 1.26
CA LEU A 113 -4.91 33.76 1.48
C LEU A 113 -4.53 33.37 2.92
N THR A 114 -5.24 33.89 3.93
CA THR A 114 -4.99 33.52 5.33
C THR A 114 -5.27 32.04 5.60
N ASN A 115 -6.30 31.46 4.98
CA ASN A 115 -6.56 30.03 5.08
C ASN A 115 -5.51 29.20 4.35
N LEU A 116 -4.99 29.68 3.23
CA LEU A 116 -3.93 29.02 2.47
C LEU A 116 -2.63 29.01 3.29
N GLU A 117 -2.28 30.14 3.91
CA GLU A 117 -1.12 30.27 4.80
C GLU A 117 -1.23 29.29 5.99
N ALA A 118 -2.36 29.27 6.69
CA ALA A 118 -2.59 28.33 7.79
C ALA A 118 -2.56 26.84 7.35
N ASN A 119 -2.96 26.54 6.12
CA ASN A 119 -2.87 25.19 5.57
C ASN A 119 -1.45 24.83 5.15
N HIS A 120 -0.67 25.81 4.71
CA HIS A 120 0.73 25.62 4.37
C HIS A 120 1.54 25.24 5.61
N ASP A 121 1.35 25.94 6.73
CA ASP A 121 2.02 25.62 8.01
C ASP A 121 1.71 24.20 8.48
N LYS A 122 0.44 23.78 8.39
CA LYS A 122 0.02 22.40 8.73
C LYS A 122 0.66 21.37 7.81
N PHE A 123 0.83 21.69 6.53
CA PHE A 123 1.49 20.82 5.58
C PHE A 123 2.98 20.67 5.90
N GLU A 124 3.68 21.77 6.21
CA GLU A 124 5.08 21.68 6.64
C GLU A 124 5.24 20.83 7.90
N GLN A 125 4.37 21.04 8.90
CA GLN A 125 4.37 20.24 10.12
C GLN A 125 4.15 18.75 9.84
N PHE A 126 3.22 18.43 8.92
CA PHE A 126 2.98 17.06 8.49
C PHE A 126 4.21 16.45 7.79
N ILE A 127 4.91 17.20 6.94
CA ILE A 127 6.13 16.71 6.27
C ILE A 127 7.23 16.41 7.29
N LEU A 128 7.43 17.30 8.28
CA LEU A 128 8.41 17.08 9.35
C LEU A 128 8.07 15.84 10.19
N GLU A 129 6.80 15.69 10.57
CA GLU A 129 6.34 14.53 11.32
C GLU A 129 6.49 13.23 10.52
N LYS A 130 6.19 13.26 9.22
CA LYS A 130 6.38 12.11 8.33
C LYS A 130 7.84 11.71 8.21
N ASN A 131 8.74 12.65 8.01
CA ASN A 131 10.17 12.37 7.93
C ASN A 131 10.70 11.75 9.23
N CYS A 132 10.29 12.29 10.38
CA CYS A 132 10.65 11.74 11.69
C CYS A 132 10.14 10.30 11.87
N ASN A 133 8.88 10.05 11.47
CA ASN A 133 8.31 8.71 11.51
C ASN A 133 9.04 7.73 10.58
N ASP A 134 9.44 8.16 9.39
CA ASP A 134 10.18 7.33 8.44
C ASP A 134 11.59 6.98 8.97
N GLU A 135 12.25 7.89 9.67
CA GLU A 135 13.51 7.60 10.38
C GLU A 135 13.32 6.55 11.48
N ILE A 136 12.27 6.68 12.29
CA ILE A 136 11.94 5.72 13.36
C ILE A 136 11.66 4.34 12.77
N VAL A 137 10.88 4.28 11.68
CA VAL A 137 10.57 3.02 10.99
C VAL A 137 11.84 2.39 10.43
N THR A 138 12.69 3.18 9.77
CA THR A 138 13.97 2.71 9.24
C THR A 138 14.86 2.13 10.34
N LYS A 139 14.94 2.80 11.49
CA LYS A 139 15.69 2.29 12.66
C LYS A 139 15.12 0.96 13.17
N LYS A 140 13.80 0.85 13.32
CA LYS A 140 13.15 -0.41 13.75
C LYS A 140 13.39 -1.55 12.76
N ILE A 141 13.36 -1.28 11.46
CA ILE A 141 13.66 -2.27 10.43
C ILE A 141 15.10 -2.77 10.55
N ASN A 142 16.06 -1.86 10.78
CA ASN A 142 17.46 -2.22 10.99
C ASN A 142 17.65 -3.08 12.25
N ASP A 143 16.99 -2.72 13.36
CA ASP A 143 17.03 -3.50 14.60
C ASP A 143 16.48 -4.91 14.39
N ILE A 144 15.35 -5.06 13.68
CA ILE A 144 14.77 -6.35 13.33
C ILE A 144 15.73 -7.17 12.44
N SER A 145 16.36 -6.53 11.46
CA SER A 145 17.33 -7.18 10.57
C SER A 145 18.53 -7.74 11.34
N ASN A 146 19.07 -6.97 12.28
CA ASN A 146 20.18 -7.41 13.13
C ASN A 146 19.77 -8.59 14.02
N ASN A 147 18.62 -8.48 14.68
CA ASN A 147 18.09 -9.57 15.52
C ASN A 147 17.86 -10.87 14.72
N HIS A 148 17.37 -10.75 13.48
CA HIS A 148 17.19 -11.91 12.60
C HIS A 148 18.53 -12.59 12.26
N MET A 149 19.59 -11.82 12.03
CA MET A 149 20.93 -12.37 11.76
C MET A 149 21.51 -13.10 12.97
N ASP A 150 21.33 -12.55 14.17
CA ASP A 150 21.77 -13.19 15.41
C ASP A 150 20.99 -14.48 15.70
N LEU A 151 19.67 -14.46 15.52
CA LEU A 151 18.83 -15.66 15.64
C LEU A 151 19.25 -16.74 14.65
N LYS A 152 19.52 -16.37 13.40
CA LYS A 152 20.00 -17.32 12.39
C LYS A 152 21.34 -17.95 12.79
N LYS A 153 22.28 -17.15 13.30
CA LYS A 153 23.58 -17.64 13.78
C LYS A 153 23.40 -18.58 14.98
N ASN A 154 22.57 -18.21 15.94
CA ASN A 154 22.29 -19.02 17.13
C ASN A 154 21.64 -20.36 16.76
N GLY A 155 20.69 -20.36 15.81
CA GLY A 155 20.06 -21.59 15.32
C GLY A 155 21.07 -22.56 14.67
N VAL A 156 21.98 -22.04 13.84
CA VAL A 156 23.07 -22.86 13.25
C VAL A 156 23.98 -23.42 14.33
N GLN A 157 24.35 -22.61 15.33
CA GLN A 157 25.21 -23.06 16.42
C GLN A 157 24.53 -24.14 17.28
N GLN A 158 23.24 -24.01 17.58
CA GLN A 158 22.47 -25.02 18.31
C GLN A 158 22.37 -26.34 17.53
N SER A 159 22.12 -26.28 16.21
CA SER A 159 22.13 -27.46 15.35
C SER A 159 23.45 -28.23 15.45
N LEU A 160 24.59 -27.52 15.40
CA LEU A 160 25.91 -28.14 15.54
C LEU A 160 26.13 -28.79 16.91
N TYR A 161 25.60 -28.20 17.98
CA TYR A 161 25.66 -28.82 19.31
C TYR A 161 24.83 -30.10 19.36
N ILE A 162 23.62 -30.09 18.81
CA ILE A 162 22.76 -31.28 18.74
C ILE A 162 23.47 -32.40 17.97
N ASP A 163 23.97 -32.12 16.76
CA ASP A 163 24.72 -33.10 15.95
C ASP A 163 25.93 -33.67 16.70
N ARG A 164 26.65 -32.82 17.45
CA ARG A 164 27.78 -33.25 18.26
C ARG A 164 27.36 -34.15 19.42
N HIS A 165 26.26 -33.81 20.10
CA HIS A 165 25.70 -34.62 21.17
C HIS A 165 25.21 -35.97 20.65
N GLU A 166 24.44 -35.99 19.56
CA GLU A 166 24.00 -37.23 18.90
C GLU A 166 25.17 -38.12 18.51
N ASN A 167 26.23 -37.55 17.92
CA ASN A 167 27.44 -38.28 17.62
C ASN A 167 28.10 -38.86 18.86
N LEU A 168 28.13 -38.12 19.98
CA LEU A 168 28.74 -38.59 21.22
C LEU A 168 27.92 -39.72 21.85
N PHE A 169 26.60 -39.60 21.87
CA PHE A 169 25.71 -40.68 22.34
C PHE A 169 25.87 -41.93 21.48
N CYS A 170 25.77 -41.81 20.15
CA CYS A 170 25.81 -42.95 19.25
C CYS A 170 27.19 -43.61 19.15
N LYS A 171 28.29 -42.84 19.10
CA LYS A 171 29.63 -43.40 18.88
C LYS A 171 30.33 -43.83 20.17
N LEU A 172 30.08 -43.13 21.27
CA LEU A 172 30.75 -43.41 22.54
C LEU A 172 29.85 -44.23 23.45
N LEU A 173 28.70 -43.67 23.86
CA LEU A 173 27.89 -44.27 24.91
C LEU A 173 27.24 -45.58 24.45
N ILE A 174 26.65 -45.62 23.26
CA ILE A 174 26.06 -46.86 22.74
C ILE A 174 27.11 -47.95 22.54
N SER A 175 28.26 -47.62 21.94
CA SER A 175 29.37 -48.57 21.77
C SER A 175 29.87 -49.10 23.13
N MET A 176 30.01 -48.23 24.14
CA MET A 176 30.37 -48.66 25.49
C MET A 176 29.34 -49.58 26.12
N PHE A 177 28.04 -49.34 25.91
CA PHE A 177 26.98 -50.24 26.38
C PHE A 177 27.01 -51.58 25.65
N GLU A 178 27.32 -51.62 24.36
CA GLU A 178 27.51 -52.88 23.61
C GLU A 178 28.63 -53.73 24.21
N ASP A 179 29.78 -53.11 24.51
CA ASP A 179 30.92 -53.78 25.13
C ASP A 179 30.58 -54.27 26.54
N LEU A 180 29.95 -53.42 27.35
CA LEU A 180 29.57 -53.74 28.72
C LEU A 180 28.53 -54.86 28.77
N PHE A 181 27.52 -54.83 27.91
CA PHE A 181 26.51 -55.88 27.83
C PHE A 181 27.11 -57.19 27.35
N SER A 182 28.03 -57.14 26.37
CA SER A 182 28.77 -58.32 25.93
C SER A 182 29.60 -58.93 27.07
N PHE A 183 30.26 -58.09 27.87
CA PHE A 183 31.00 -58.52 29.05
C PHE A 183 30.08 -59.15 30.11
N ILE A 184 28.96 -58.52 30.44
CA ILE A 184 27.99 -59.05 31.41
C ILE A 184 27.44 -60.41 30.95
N VAL A 185 27.12 -60.54 29.66
CA VAL A 185 26.65 -61.81 29.09
C VAL A 185 27.73 -62.89 29.17
N ALA A 186 29.00 -62.55 28.95
CA ALA A 186 30.12 -63.49 29.08
C ALA A 186 30.33 -63.97 30.52
N GLN A 187 30.03 -63.13 31.52
CA GLN A 187 30.12 -63.47 32.94
C GLN A 187 28.87 -64.19 33.47
N ASN A 188 27.80 -64.29 32.68
CA ASN A 188 26.51 -64.88 33.08
C ASN A 188 26.52 -66.42 33.01
N CYS A 189 27.57 -67.06 33.51
CA CYS A 189 27.71 -68.51 33.50
C CYS A 189 28.10 -69.03 34.88
N ASP A 190 27.59 -70.21 35.26
CA ASP A 190 28.04 -70.93 36.44
C ASP A 190 29.44 -71.54 36.24
N LYS A 191 29.99 -72.17 37.30
CA LYS A 191 31.30 -72.86 37.24
C LYS A 191 31.35 -74.04 36.24
N ARG A 192 30.20 -74.46 35.71
CA ARG A 192 30.03 -75.55 34.74
C ARG A 192 29.71 -75.02 33.33
N GLY A 193 29.66 -73.70 33.14
CA GLY A 193 29.37 -73.06 31.85
C GLY A 193 27.89 -72.92 31.51
N ASN A 194 26.97 -73.21 32.45
CA ASN A 194 25.53 -73.04 32.24
C ASN A 194 25.11 -71.58 32.47
N PRO A 195 24.20 -71.02 31.66
CA PRO A 195 23.74 -69.65 31.86
C PRO A 195 22.99 -69.49 33.20
N LEU A 196 23.34 -68.47 33.98
CA LEU A 196 22.66 -68.17 35.25
C LEU A 196 21.26 -67.56 35.04
N ASP A 197 21.14 -66.61 34.10
CA ASP A 197 19.86 -66.14 33.54
C ASP A 197 19.86 -66.39 32.02
N ALA A 198 19.05 -67.35 31.56
CA ALA A 198 18.95 -67.73 30.15
C ALA A 198 18.45 -66.58 29.24
N ASP A 199 17.69 -65.62 29.78
CA ASP A 199 17.09 -64.52 29.02
C ASP A 199 17.90 -63.21 29.11
N LEU A 200 18.96 -63.16 29.91
CA LEU A 200 19.71 -61.92 30.17
C LEU A 200 20.21 -61.26 28.88
N LYS A 201 20.77 -62.07 27.97
CA LYS A 201 21.25 -61.60 26.67
C LYS A 201 20.15 -60.94 25.84
N CYS A 202 18.95 -61.54 25.83
CA CYS A 202 17.80 -61.00 25.11
C CYS A 202 17.28 -59.70 25.74
N LYS A 203 17.27 -59.61 27.08
CA LYS A 203 16.88 -58.40 27.81
C LYS A 203 17.86 -57.24 27.55
N LEU A 204 19.16 -57.48 27.66
CA LEU A 204 20.20 -56.46 27.42
C LEU A 204 20.19 -55.96 25.97
N ASN A 205 20.05 -56.85 25.00
CA ASN A 205 19.89 -56.46 23.59
C ASN A 205 18.63 -55.62 23.36
N ARG A 206 17.52 -55.94 24.04
CA ARG A 206 16.29 -55.14 23.96
C ARG A 206 16.49 -53.74 24.51
N TYR A 207 17.17 -53.59 25.65
CA TYR A 207 17.49 -52.28 26.21
C TYR A 207 18.40 -51.46 25.28
N LEU A 208 19.42 -52.09 24.69
CA LEU A 208 20.29 -51.43 23.72
C LEU A 208 19.52 -50.91 22.50
N VAL A 209 18.60 -51.72 21.95
CA VAL A 209 17.75 -51.32 20.82
C VAL A 209 16.78 -50.21 21.23
N GLN A 210 16.26 -50.22 22.44
CA GLN A 210 15.41 -49.14 22.95
C GLN A 210 16.20 -47.83 23.09
N MET A 211 17.44 -47.87 23.59
CA MET A 211 18.32 -46.71 23.68
C MET A 211 18.64 -46.14 22.30
N LYS A 212 18.97 -47.00 21.32
CA LYS A 212 19.22 -46.60 19.92
C LYS A 212 18.02 -45.94 19.23
N LYS A 213 16.79 -46.27 19.67
CA LYS A 213 15.55 -45.70 19.10
C LYS A 213 15.11 -44.41 19.79
N ALA A 214 15.66 -44.12 20.96
CA ALA A 214 15.31 -42.94 21.76
C ALA A 214 16.19 -41.72 21.44
N ILE A 215 17.24 -41.92 20.64
CA ILE A 215 18.12 -40.90 20.07
C ILE A 215 17.75 -40.77 18.59
#